data_AF-A0A9D6XW25-F1
#
_entry.id   AF-A0A9D6XW25-F1
#
_cell.length_a   1.000
_cell.length_b   1.000
_cell.length_c   1.000
_cell.angle_alpha   90.00
_cell.angle_beta   90.00
_cell.angle_gamma   90.00
#
_symmetry.space_group_name_H-M   'P 1'
#
loop_
_entity.id
_entity.type
_entity.pdbx_description
1 polymer ?
#
loop_
_entity_poly.entity_id
_entity_poly.type
_entity_poly.pdbx_seq_one_letter_code
_entity_poly.pdbx_strand_id
1 'polypeptide(L)'
;MTREINPFGLRMPPELRELLKREARLNGRSLNAELVARLRTGSDPPDANDPPPRGMRLRTTAVQPRNGWVPTDAERAMLTVFRKLPPEKQLALLTLFE
;
A
#
# COMPACT_ATOMS: atom_id res chain seq x y z
N MET A 1 -24.61 -2.29 24.84
CA MET A 1 -23.97 -1.00 25.17
C MET A 1 -23.42 -0.39 23.88
N THR A 2 -24.23 0.36 23.15
CA THR A 2 -23.80 1.15 21.99
C THR A 2 -22.91 2.28 22.51
N ARG A 3 -21.59 2.20 22.25
CA ARG A 3 -20.68 3.31 22.60
C ARG A 3 -21.14 4.54 21.83
N GLU A 4 -21.52 5.60 22.53
CA GLU A 4 -21.81 6.90 21.91
C GLU A 4 -20.50 7.47 21.36
N ILE A 5 -20.25 7.22 20.08
CA ILE A 5 -19.09 7.78 19.39
C ILE A 5 -19.48 9.20 18.96
N ASN A 6 -18.77 10.20 19.48
CA ASN A 6 -18.99 11.59 19.10
C ASN A 6 -18.77 11.77 17.59
N PRO A 7 -19.72 12.40 16.85
CA PRO A 7 -19.56 12.62 15.42
C PRO A 7 -18.31 13.43 15.09
N PHE A 8 -17.52 12.95 14.12
CA PHE A 8 -16.34 13.67 13.64
C PHE A 8 -16.70 14.56 12.44
N GLY A 9 -16.53 15.86 12.58
CA GLY A 9 -16.77 16.84 11.51
C GLY A 9 -15.65 16.85 10.47
N LEU A 10 -15.80 16.05 9.40
CA LEU A 10 -14.81 15.97 8.32
C LEU A 10 -15.09 17.02 7.23
N ARG A 11 -14.10 17.87 6.92
CA ARG A 11 -14.15 18.79 5.77
C ARG A 11 -13.68 18.04 4.51
N MET A 12 -14.56 17.87 3.54
CA MET A 12 -14.25 17.21 2.28
C MET A 12 -14.64 18.08 1.07
N PRO A 13 -13.84 18.07 0.00
CA PRO A 13 -14.27 18.56 -1.30
C PRO A 13 -15.56 17.85 -1.75
N PRO A 14 -16.49 18.55 -2.42
CA PRO A 14 -17.79 17.99 -2.78
C PRO A 14 -17.68 16.80 -3.73
N GLU A 15 -16.74 16.86 -4.68
CA GLU A 15 -16.49 15.79 -5.66
C GLU A 15 -16.07 14.48 -4.98
N LEU A 16 -15.16 14.58 -4.00
CA LEU A 16 -14.68 13.42 -3.25
C LEU A 16 -15.80 12.80 -2.42
N ARG A 17 -16.65 13.62 -1.80
CA ARG A 17 -17.80 13.13 -1.02
C ARG A 17 -18.78 12.35 -1.90
N GLU A 18 -19.07 12.82 -3.11
CA GLU A 18 -19.99 12.14 -4.03
C GLU A 18 -19.39 10.84 -4.60
N LEU A 19 -18.08 10.82 -4.85
CA LEU A 19 -17.37 9.59 -5.21
C LEU A 19 -17.50 8.53 -4.11
N LEU A 20 -17.20 8.91 -2.86
CA LEU A 20 -17.29 7.99 -1.71
C LEU A 20 -18.72 7.52 -1.45
N LYS A 21 -19.73 8.39 -1.63
CA LYS A 21 -21.14 7.99 -1.53
C LYS A 21 -21.52 6.94 -2.57
N ARG A 22 -21.07 7.10 -3.82
CA ARG A 22 -21.32 6.13 -4.88
C ARG A 22 -20.70 4.79 -4.54
N GLU A 23 -19.44 4.78 -4.11
CA GLU A 23 -18.74 3.55 -3.73
C GLU A 23 -19.38 2.88 -2.50
N ALA A 24 -19.78 3.65 -1.49
CA ALA A 24 -20.50 3.12 -0.33
C ALA A 24 -21.81 2.42 -0.74
N ARG A 25 -22.57 3.02 -1.67
CA ARG A 25 -23.80 2.40 -2.22
C ARG A 25 -23.49 1.10 -2.98
N LEU A 26 -22.46 1.09 -3.82
CA LEU A 26 -22.04 -0.11 -4.55
C LEU A 26 -21.63 -1.24 -3.59
N ASN A 27 -20.99 -0.90 -2.47
CA ASN A 27 -20.58 -1.84 -1.45
C ASN A 27 -21.69 -2.20 -0.43
N GLY A 28 -22.90 -1.64 -0.57
CA GLY A 28 -24.00 -1.86 0.36
C GLY A 28 -23.74 -1.33 1.79
N ARG A 29 -22.86 -0.33 1.93
CA ARG A 29 -22.42 0.24 3.21
C ARG A 29 -22.90 1.68 3.38
N SER A 30 -23.02 2.12 4.63
CA SER A 30 -23.15 3.55 4.90
C SER A 30 -21.85 4.27 4.56
N LEU A 31 -21.93 5.57 4.24
CA LEU A 31 -20.74 6.38 3.95
C LEU A 31 -19.71 6.31 5.09
N ASN A 32 -20.17 6.31 6.34
CA ASN A 32 -19.29 6.19 7.51
C ASN A 32 -18.62 4.81 7.59
N ALA A 33 -19.37 3.73 7.34
CA ALA A 33 -18.82 2.38 7.35
C ALA A 33 -17.78 2.17 6.24
N GLU A 34 -18.01 2.75 5.06
CA GLU A 34 -17.05 2.71 3.94
C GLU A 34 -15.77 3.49 4.26
N LEU A 35 -15.89 4.67 4.85
CA LEU A 35 -14.73 5.46 5.31
C LEU A 35 -13.90 4.69 6.35
N VAL A 36 -14.54 4.11 7.36
CA VAL A 36 -13.86 3.31 8.38
C VAL A 36 -13.16 2.10 7.76
N ALA A 37 -13.82 1.40 6.82
CA ALA A 37 -13.23 0.25 6.14
C ALA A 37 -11.96 0.64 5.36
N ARG A 38 -12.01 1.72 4.58
CA ARG A 38 -10.85 2.22 3.83
C ARG A 38 -9.70 2.64 4.72
N LEU A 39 -10.01 3.35 5.81
CA LEU A 39 -9.00 3.79 6.76
C LEU A 39 -8.33 2.60 7.45
N ARG A 40 -9.07 1.54 7.79
CA ARG A 40 -8.49 0.30 8.32
C ARG A 40 -7.57 -0.38 7.31
N THR A 41 -8.02 -0.57 6.06
CA THR A 41 -7.18 -1.17 5.01
C THR A 41 -5.89 -0.40 4.76
N GLY A 42 -5.90 0.93 4.90
CA GLY A 42 -4.70 1.75 4.75
C GLY A 42 -3.79 1.80 5.99
N SER A 43 -4.30 1.48 7.17
CA SER A 43 -3.59 1.63 8.45
C SER A 43 -3.12 0.32 9.06
N ASP A 44 -3.82 -0.77 8.78
CA ASP A 44 -3.44 -2.09 9.24
C ASP A 44 -2.36 -2.64 8.30
N PRO A 45 -1.14 -2.98 8.79
CA PRO A 45 -0.26 -3.84 8.02
C PRO A 45 -1.01 -5.15 7.73
N PRO A 46 -0.85 -5.75 6.54
CA PRO A 46 -1.58 -6.96 6.19
C PRO A 46 -1.34 -8.01 7.28
N ASP A 47 -2.41 -8.42 7.97
CA ASP A 47 -2.33 -9.46 8.98
C ASP A 47 -1.88 -10.73 8.27
N ALA A 48 -0.80 -11.36 8.75
CA ALA A 48 -0.17 -12.49 8.09
C ALA A 48 -1.10 -13.72 7.98
N ASN A 49 -2.21 -13.70 8.72
CA ASN A 49 -3.22 -14.76 8.76
C ASN A 49 -4.49 -14.46 7.95
N ASP A 50 -4.65 -13.26 7.39
CA ASP A 50 -5.80 -12.97 6.55
C ASP A 50 -5.65 -13.64 5.18
N PRO A 51 -6.62 -14.45 4.73
CA PRO A 51 -6.60 -14.97 3.38
C PRO A 51 -6.66 -13.79 2.39
N PRO A 52 -5.78 -13.74 1.39
CA PRO A 52 -5.71 -12.61 0.47
C PRO A 52 -7.08 -12.40 -0.20
N PRO A 53 -7.57 -11.15 -0.32
CA PRO A 53 -8.88 -10.87 -0.89
C PRO A 53 -8.97 -11.47 -2.29
N ARG A 54 -9.88 -12.44 -2.46
CA ARG A 54 -10.19 -13.08 -3.75
C ARG A 54 -10.79 -12.02 -4.67
N GLY A 55 -9.95 -11.41 -5.52
CA GLY A 55 -10.41 -10.48 -6.54
C GLY A 55 -9.42 -9.40 -6.95
N MET A 56 -8.36 -9.14 -6.17
CA MET A 56 -7.33 -8.19 -6.56
C MET A 56 -6.09 -8.96 -6.98
N ARG A 57 -5.75 -8.90 -8.28
CA ARG A 57 -4.49 -9.42 -8.82
C ARG A 57 -3.36 -9.09 -7.85
N LEU A 58 -2.64 -10.13 -7.43
CA LEU A 58 -1.46 -10.09 -6.58
C LEU A 58 -0.62 -8.87 -6.95
N ARG A 59 -0.70 -7.80 -6.16
CA ARG A 59 0.41 -6.87 -6.05
C ARG A 59 1.45 -7.65 -5.25
N THR A 60 2.21 -8.47 -5.96
CA THR A 60 3.46 -9.03 -5.47
C THR A 60 4.21 -7.92 -4.77
N THR A 61 4.64 -8.22 -3.55
CA THR A 61 5.44 -7.42 -2.64
C THR A 61 6.79 -7.07 -3.28
N ALA A 62 6.78 -6.26 -4.32
CA ALA A 62 7.90 -5.43 -4.67
C ALA A 62 7.76 -4.22 -3.75
N VAL A 63 8.70 -4.09 -2.81
CA VAL A 63 9.04 -2.84 -2.13
C VAL A 63 8.85 -1.71 -3.15
N GLN A 64 7.77 -0.94 -3.00
CA GLN A 64 7.49 0.16 -3.90
C GLN A 64 8.52 1.24 -3.51
N PRO A 65 9.50 1.58 -4.38
CA PRO A 65 10.41 2.65 -4.05
C PRO A 65 9.57 3.93 -3.91
N ARG A 66 9.78 4.68 -2.81
CA ARG A 66 9.07 5.95 -2.54
C ARG A 66 9.29 6.99 -3.65
N ASN A 67 10.29 6.77 -4.50
CA ASN A 67 10.54 7.48 -5.74
C ASN A 67 10.15 6.53 -6.86
N GLY A 68 9.20 6.89 -7.73
CA GLY A 68 8.60 6.03 -8.77
C GLY A 68 9.52 5.49 -9.87
N TRP A 69 10.79 5.22 -9.56
CA TRP A 69 11.75 4.53 -10.40
C TRP A 69 11.43 3.03 -10.43
N VAL A 70 11.13 2.52 -11.61
CA VAL A 70 10.95 1.09 -11.87
C VAL A 70 12.22 0.61 -12.57
N PRO A 71 13.03 -0.28 -11.95
CA PRO A 71 14.24 -0.77 -12.60
C PRO A 71 13.87 -1.59 -13.84
N THR A 72 14.61 -1.36 -14.92
CA THR A 72 14.60 -2.15 -16.15
C THR A 72 15.03 -3.60 -15.88
N ASP A 73 14.75 -4.51 -16.81
CA ASP A 73 15.07 -5.94 -16.64
C ASP A 73 16.58 -6.19 -16.49
N ALA A 74 17.41 -5.39 -17.15
CA ALA A 74 18.86 -5.42 -16.97
C ALA A 74 19.28 -4.99 -15.55
N GLU A 75 18.71 -3.90 -15.03
CA GLU A 75 19.00 -3.41 -13.68
C GLU A 75 18.56 -4.41 -12.60
N ARG A 76 17.44 -5.10 -12.82
CA ARG A 76 16.98 -6.19 -11.94
C ARG A 76 17.98 -7.36 -11.91
N ALA A 77 18.51 -7.74 -13.06
CA ALA A 77 19.53 -8.79 -13.14
C ALA A 77 20.81 -8.37 -12.39
N MET A 78 21.27 -7.13 -12.57
CA MET A 78 22.43 -6.60 -11.86
C MET A 78 22.23 -6.56 -10.34
N LEU A 79 21.07 -6.10 -9.87
CA LEU A 79 20.73 -6.10 -8.43
C LEU A 79 20.67 -7.52 -7.87
N THR A 80 20.21 -8.48 -8.66
CA THR A 80 20.17 -9.89 -8.26
C THR A 80 21.57 -10.46 -8.07
N VAL A 81 22.50 -10.13 -8.97
CA VAL A 81 23.90 -10.52 -8.85
C VAL A 81 24.53 -9.86 -7.64
N PHE A 82 24.34 -8.54 -7.47
CA PHE A 82 24.87 -7.79 -6.35
C PHE A 82 24.47 -8.39 -5.00
N ARG A 83 23.18 -8.73 -4.82
CA ARG A 83 22.66 -9.33 -3.59
C ARG A 83 23.20 -10.73 -3.27
N LYS A 84 23.74 -11.44 -4.27
CA LYS A 84 24.37 -12.75 -4.10
C LYS A 84 25.85 -12.67 -3.75
N LEU A 85 26.47 -11.49 -3.84
CA LEU A 85 27.87 -11.30 -3.49
C LEU A 85 28.06 -11.25 -1.96
N PRO A 86 29.23 -11.68 -1.44
CA PRO A 86 29.62 -11.47 -0.06
C PRO A 86 29.62 -9.98 0.30
N PRO A 87 29.33 -9.61 1.57
CA PRO A 87 29.21 -8.22 1.99
C PRO A 87 30.49 -7.40 1.72
N GLU A 88 31.66 -8.02 1.83
CA GLU A 88 32.96 -7.39 1.51
C GLU A 88 33.03 -6.92 0.05
N LYS A 89 32.52 -7.74 -0.89
CA LYS A 89 32.53 -7.41 -2.32
C LYS A 89 31.45 -6.38 -2.66
N GLN A 90 30.33 -6.36 -1.93
CA GLN A 90 29.29 -5.34 -2.08
C GLN A 90 29.80 -3.97 -1.65
N LEU A 91 30.49 -3.89 -0.51
CA LEU A 91 31.07 -2.65 -0.02
C LEU A 91 32.16 -2.13 -0.96
N ALA A 92 33.07 -3.00 -1.42
CA ALA A 92 34.10 -2.61 -2.38
C ALA A 92 33.53 -2.08 -3.70
N LEU A 93 32.40 -2.63 -4.18
CA LEU A 93 31.72 -2.12 -5.36
C LEU A 93 31.06 -0.76 -5.10
N LEU A 94 30.45 -0.55 -3.93
CA LEU A 94 29.82 0.73 -3.60
C LEU A 94 30.86 1.85 -3.43
N THR A 95 32.04 1.55 -2.88
CA THR A 95 33.15 2.52 -2.77
C THR A 95 33.78 2.90 -4.10
N LEU A 96 33.49 2.17 -5.19
CA LEU A 96 33.98 2.51 -6.53
C LEU A 96 33.14 3.60 -7.22
N PHE A 97 31.95 3.88 -6.70
CA PHE A 97 31.00 4.85 -7.27
C PHE A 97 30.94 6.18 -6.50
N GLU A 98 31.87 6.42 -5.55
CA GLU A 98 32.19 7.75 -5.01
C GLU A 98 33.24 8.46 -5.90
#